data_AF-A0A371QYH1-F1
#
_entry.id   AF-A0A371QYH1-F1
#
_cell.length_a   1.000
_cell.length_b   1.000
_cell.length_c   1.000
_cell.angle_alpha   90.00
_cell.angle_beta   90.00
_cell.angle_gamma   90.00
#
_symmetry.space_group_name_H-M   'P 1'
#
loop_
_entity.id
_entity.type
_entity.pdbx_description
1 polymer ?
#
loop_
_entity_poly.entity_id
_entity_poly.type
_entity_poly.pdbx_seq_one_letter_code
_entity_poly.pdbx_strand_id
1 'polypeptide(L)'
;MSFYASGAGFVPSLLSLSALKSRALRKGVWFRLDPAARALVDAAILYLKRGGRVKSPALIQALRAVAEKILTLTSPLRVLAKAVGYAIAKAKGIAVDEEKAIALGLQWINTPKKYKGKIPAVDAAS
;
A
#
# COMPACT_ATOMS: atom_id res chain seq x y z
N MET A 1 -17.84 0.89 -7.01
CA MET A 1 -16.74 1.88 -7.12
C MET A 1 -15.52 1.29 -6.42
N SER A 2 -14.43 1.03 -7.14
CA SER A 2 -13.27 0.28 -6.63
C SER A 2 -12.20 1.23 -6.08
N PHE A 3 -12.04 1.32 -4.77
CA PHE A 3 -10.93 2.03 -4.13
C PHE A 3 -9.66 1.16 -4.14
N TYR A 4 -9.12 0.90 -5.33
CA TYR A 4 -7.68 0.71 -5.41
C TYR A 4 -7.10 2.12 -5.47
N ALA A 5 -6.30 2.50 -4.48
CA ALA A 5 -5.34 3.58 -4.66
C ALA A 5 -4.31 3.09 -5.67
N SER A 6 -4.72 3.04 -6.94
CA SER A 6 -3.81 2.92 -8.05
C SER A 6 -2.83 4.09 -7.91
N GLY A 7 -1.53 3.78 -7.88
CA GLY A 7 -0.48 4.80 -7.97
C GLY A 7 -0.58 5.70 -9.21
N ALA A 8 -1.59 5.50 -10.06
CA ALA A 8 -2.03 6.35 -11.16
C ALA A 8 -2.21 7.81 -10.76
N GLY A 9 -2.66 8.11 -9.53
CA GLY A 9 -2.78 9.49 -9.02
C GLY A 9 -1.47 10.10 -8.48
N PHE A 10 -0.43 9.30 -8.27
CA PHE A 10 0.85 9.81 -7.77
C PHE A 10 1.67 10.42 -8.92
N VAL A 11 1.80 11.74 -8.88
CA VAL A 11 2.70 12.49 -9.76
C VAL A 11 4.02 12.70 -9.01
N PRO A 12 5.15 12.13 -9.47
CA PRO A 12 6.45 12.34 -8.84
C PRO A 12 6.92 13.78 -9.05
N SER A 13 6.66 14.62 -8.06
CA SER A 13 7.08 16.02 -7.99
C SER A 13 7.90 16.22 -6.72
N LEU A 14 8.59 17.35 -6.62
CA LEU A 14 9.42 17.63 -5.46
C LEU A 14 8.59 17.62 -4.17
N LEU A 15 7.40 18.22 -4.21
CA LEU A 15 6.48 18.29 -3.07
C LEU A 15 5.95 16.89 -2.71
N SER A 16 5.49 16.12 -3.68
CA SER A 16 4.90 14.79 -3.41
C SER A 16 5.94 13.80 -2.88
N LEU A 17 7.16 13.78 -3.46
CA LEU A 17 8.25 12.93 -3.00
C LEU A 17 8.75 13.34 -1.61
N SER A 18 8.88 14.64 -1.34
CA SER A 18 9.30 15.13 -0.02
C SER A 18 8.27 14.81 1.06
N ALA A 19 6.98 15.02 0.78
CA ALA A 19 5.90 14.68 1.70
C ALA A 19 5.82 13.17 1.97
N LEU A 20 5.98 12.36 0.91
CA LEU A 20 6.02 10.91 0.99
C LEU A 20 7.18 10.43 1.87
N LYS A 21 8.40 10.95 1.66
CA LYS A 21 9.57 10.64 2.49
C LYS A 21 9.34 11.03 3.95
N SER A 22 8.85 12.25 4.22
CA SER A 22 8.54 12.70 5.58
C SER A 22 7.50 11.82 6.27
N ARG A 23 6.45 11.40 5.55
CA ARG A 23 5.45 10.46 6.06
C ARG A 23 6.07 9.10 6.39
N ALA A 24 6.89 8.55 5.49
CA ALA A 24 7.57 7.27 5.69
C ALA A 24 8.49 7.27 6.91
N LEU A 25 9.22 8.36 7.13
CA LEU A 25 10.08 8.57 8.30
C LEU A 25 9.26 8.64 9.59
N ARG A 26 8.20 9.47 9.63
CA ARG A 26 7.32 9.60 10.81
C ARG A 26 6.64 8.28 11.20
N LYS A 27 6.38 7.40 10.25
CA LYS A 27 5.76 6.08 10.49
C LYS A 27 6.78 4.96 10.67
N GLY A 28 8.08 5.25 10.67
CA GLY A 28 9.15 4.27 10.89
C GLY A 28 9.27 3.22 9.79
N VAL A 29 8.71 3.46 8.60
CA VAL A 29 8.73 2.50 7.47
C VAL A 29 9.85 2.78 6.48
N TRP A 30 10.46 3.97 6.52
CA TRP A 30 11.53 4.36 5.59
C TRP A 30 12.67 3.35 5.55
N PHE A 31 13.12 2.88 6.71
CA PHE A 31 14.22 1.92 6.83
C PHE A 31 13.82 0.46 6.54
N ARG A 32 12.52 0.17 6.38
CA ARG A 32 12.02 -1.14 5.93
C ARG A 32 12.06 -1.29 4.41
N LEU A 33 12.30 -0.19 3.69
CA LEU A 33 12.48 -0.21 2.24
C LEU A 33 13.89 -0.68 1.90
N ASP A 34 13.99 -1.35 0.76
CA ASP A 34 15.26 -1.71 0.15
C ASP A 34 16.18 -0.47 -0.05
N PRO A 35 17.51 -0.58 0.16
CA PRO A 35 18.45 0.53 -0.04
C PRO A 35 18.33 1.22 -1.41
N ALA A 36 18.12 0.47 -2.49
CA ALA A 36 18.01 1.04 -3.83
C ALA A 36 16.73 1.88 -3.99
N ALA A 37 15.62 1.44 -3.39
CA ALA A 37 14.37 2.20 -3.39
C ALA A 37 14.51 3.54 -2.64
N ARG A 38 15.22 3.55 -1.51
CA ARG A 38 15.54 4.78 -0.77
C ARG A 38 16.42 5.72 -1.59
N ALA A 39 17.50 5.17 -2.17
CA ALA A 39 18.43 5.93 -2.99
C ALA A 39 17.74 6.56 -4.21
N LEU A 40 16.82 5.84 -4.86
CA LEU A 40 16.04 6.35 -5.98
C LEU A 40 15.22 7.59 -5.60
N VAL A 41 14.52 7.54 -4.46
CA VAL A 41 13.72 8.67 -3.96
C VAL A 41 14.62 9.84 -3.57
N ASP A 42 15.72 9.58 -2.88
CA ASP A 42 16.66 10.63 -2.45
C ASP A 42 17.34 11.32 -3.63
N ALA A 43 17.78 10.55 -4.63
CA ALA A 43 18.35 11.07 -5.86
C ALA A 43 17.31 11.87 -6.67
N ALA A 44 16.07 11.38 -6.77
CA ALA A 44 15.00 12.10 -7.44
C ALA A 44 14.67 13.44 -6.75
N ILE A 45 14.61 13.47 -5.42
CA ILE A 45 14.42 14.71 -4.66
C ILE A 45 15.58 15.67 -4.93
N LEU A 46 16.83 15.20 -4.87
CA LEU A 46 18.01 16.03 -5.12
C LEU A 46 18.00 16.62 -6.55
N TYR A 47 17.68 15.79 -7.54
CA TYR A 47 17.60 16.22 -8.95
C TYR A 47 16.52 17.28 -9.16
N LEU A 48 15.33 17.09 -8.58
CA LEU A 48 14.21 18.05 -8.68
C LEU A 48 14.51 19.35 -7.92
N LYS A 49 15.22 19.30 -6.77
CA LYS A 49 15.68 20.50 -6.06
C LYS A 49 16.62 21.37 -6.89
N ARG A 50 17.39 20.77 -7.79
CA ARG A 50 18.29 21.48 -8.73
C ARG A 50 17.57 22.06 -9.96
N GLY A 51 16.23 22.04 -9.98
CA GLY A 51 15.43 22.48 -11.14
C GLY A 51 15.28 21.42 -12.24
N GLY A 52 15.70 20.18 -11.97
CA GLY A 52 15.56 19.07 -12.89
C GLY A 52 14.08 18.75 -13.20
N ARG A 53 13.83 18.23 -14.41
CA ARG A 53 12.51 17.73 -14.81
C ARG A 53 12.62 16.27 -15.20
N VAL A 54 11.73 15.44 -14.66
CA VAL A 54 11.68 14.02 -14.98
C VAL A 54 10.74 13.82 -16.16
N LYS A 55 11.30 13.46 -17.32
CA LYS A 55 10.54 13.11 -18.54
C LYS A 55 10.53 11.60 -18.83
N SER A 56 11.46 10.86 -18.24
CA SER A 56 11.60 9.42 -18.48
C SER A 56 10.38 8.66 -17.92
N PRO A 57 9.61 7.94 -18.76
CA PRO A 57 8.45 7.19 -18.31
C PRO A 57 8.84 6.03 -17.39
N ALA A 58 9.98 5.38 -17.64
CA ALA A 58 10.51 4.31 -16.80
C ALA A 58 10.83 4.81 -15.39
N LEU A 59 11.44 5.99 -15.27
CA LEU A 59 11.75 6.60 -13.97
C LEU A 59 10.48 6.98 -13.21
N ILE A 60 9.47 7.51 -13.91
CA ILE A 60 8.16 7.83 -13.31
C ILE A 60 7.51 6.56 -12.77
N GLN A 61 7.53 5.46 -13.52
CA GLN A 61 6.96 4.18 -13.08
C GLN A 61 7.72 3.62 -11.87
N ALA A 62 9.05 3.67 -11.88
CA ALA A 62 9.86 3.23 -10.74
C ALA A 62 9.55 4.03 -9.48
N LEU A 63 9.43 5.36 -9.58
CA LEU A 63 9.07 6.22 -8.45
C LEU A 63 7.64 5.95 -7.94
N ARG A 64 6.70 5.68 -8.85
CA ARG A 64 5.32 5.27 -8.48
C ARG A 64 5.31 3.95 -7.73
N ALA A 65 6.07 2.95 -8.19
CA ALA A 65 6.15 1.65 -7.52
C ALA A 65 6.74 1.77 -6.10
N VAL A 66 7.75 2.63 -5.91
CA VAL A 66 8.28 2.91 -4.56
C VAL A 66 7.25 3.66 -3.71
N ALA A 67 6.54 4.63 -4.28
CA ALA A 67 5.49 5.35 -3.58
C ALA A 67 4.35 4.45 -3.12
N GLU A 68 3.92 3.52 -3.97
CA GLU A 68 2.92 2.51 -3.63
C GLU A 68 3.40 1.64 -2.46
N LYS A 69 4.63 1.12 -2.50
CA LYS A 69 5.22 0.36 -1.39
C LYS A 69 5.21 1.16 -0.08
N ILE A 70 5.60 2.43 -0.11
CA ILE A 70 5.57 3.30 1.07
C ILE A 70 4.15 3.46 1.58
N LEU A 71 3.19 3.75 0.70
CA LEU A 71 1.79 3.91 1.08
C LEU A 71 1.25 2.63 1.71
N THR A 72 1.47 1.47 1.11
CA THR A 72 1.09 0.17 1.67
C THR A 72 1.67 -0.06 3.06
N LEU A 73 2.96 0.24 3.25
CA LEU A 73 3.61 0.10 4.56
C LEU A 73 3.09 1.10 5.60
N THR A 74 2.67 2.30 5.17
CA THR A 74 2.08 3.31 6.07
C THR A 74 0.58 3.18 6.27
N SER A 75 -0.11 2.35 5.49
CA SER A 75 -1.55 2.15 5.60
C SER A 75 -1.87 1.55 6.97
N PRO A 76 -2.83 2.11 7.72
CA PRO A 76 -3.28 1.50 8.96
C PRO A 76 -3.71 0.06 8.69
N LEU A 77 -3.26 -0.88 9.53
CA LEU A 77 -3.57 -2.31 9.37
C LEU A 77 -5.09 -2.54 9.24
N ARG A 78 -5.90 -1.77 9.97
CA ARG A 78 -7.37 -1.82 9.89
C ARG A 78 -7.92 -1.49 8.49
N VAL A 79 -7.32 -0.54 7.78
CA VAL A 79 -7.73 -0.16 6.42
C VAL A 79 -7.36 -1.27 5.44
N LEU A 80 -6.14 -1.82 5.57
CA LEU A 80 -5.70 -2.98 4.77
C LEU A 80 -6.60 -4.18 5.01
N ALA A 81 -6.87 -4.50 6.28
CA ALA A 81 -7.76 -5.59 6.67
C ALA A 81 -9.17 -5.39 6.10
N LYS A 82 -9.77 -4.20 6.24
CA LYS A 82 -11.09 -3.90 5.66
C LYS A 82 -11.12 -4.17 4.16
N ALA A 83 -10.13 -3.67 3.41
CA ALA A 83 -10.06 -3.85 1.97
C ALA A 83 -9.89 -5.32 1.56
N VAL A 84 -8.98 -6.04 2.22
CA VAL A 84 -8.75 -7.48 2.00
C VAL A 84 -10.01 -8.28 2.33
N GLY A 85 -10.69 -7.93 3.43
CA GLY A 85 -11.96 -8.51 3.87
C GLY A 85 -13.04 -8.44 2.81
N TYR A 86 -13.33 -7.25 2.31
CA TYR A 86 -14.32 -7.06 1.26
C TYR A 86 -13.95 -7.77 -0.04
N ALA A 87 -12.67 -7.79 -0.41
CA ALA A 87 -12.21 -8.48 -1.61
C ALA A 87 -12.46 -10.00 -1.51
N ILE A 88 -12.17 -10.61 -0.36
CA ILE A 88 -12.42 -12.04 -0.13
C ILE A 88 -13.92 -12.33 -0.06
N ALA A 89 -14.69 -11.50 0.64
CA ALA A 89 -16.14 -11.67 0.74
C ALA A 89 -16.81 -11.61 -0.64
N LYS A 90 -16.40 -10.65 -1.47
CA LYS A 90 -16.85 -10.55 -2.87
C LYS A 90 -16.46 -11.77 -3.69
N ALA A 91 -15.23 -12.26 -3.57
CA ALA A 91 -14.78 -13.45 -4.29
C ALA A 91 -15.54 -14.73 -3.88
N LYS A 92 -16.01 -14.79 -2.63
CA LYS A 92 -16.82 -15.90 -2.10
C LYS A 92 -18.34 -15.68 -2.22
N GLY A 93 -18.78 -14.52 -2.73
CA GLY A 93 -20.21 -14.18 -2.83
C GLY A 93 -20.91 -13.95 -1.49
N ILE A 94 -20.17 -13.59 -0.44
CA ILE A 94 -20.70 -13.42 0.93
C ILE A 94 -20.98 -11.94 1.20
N ALA A 95 -22.16 -11.63 1.72
CA ALA A 95 -22.47 -10.30 2.25
C ALA A 95 -21.83 -10.13 3.64
N VAL A 96 -21.01 -9.10 3.81
CA VAL A 96 -20.33 -8.80 5.09
C VAL A 96 -20.52 -7.35 5.46
N ASP A 97 -20.77 -7.10 6.75
CA ASP A 97 -20.68 -5.78 7.35
C ASP A 97 -19.20 -5.33 7.48
N GLU A 98 -18.97 -4.08 7.88
CA GLU A 98 -17.63 -3.52 8.00
C GLU A 98 -16.75 -4.25 9.04
N GLU A 99 -17.32 -4.64 10.18
CA GLU A 99 -16.58 -5.29 11.25
C GLU A 99 -16.16 -6.71 10.85
N LYS A 100 -17.07 -7.46 10.23
CA LYS A 100 -16.81 -8.78 9.64
C LYS A 100 -15.79 -8.71 8.52
N ALA A 101 -15.82 -7.67 7.69
CA ALA A 101 -14.79 -7.46 6.67
C ALA A 101 -13.41 -7.23 7.32
N ILE A 102 -13.31 -6.38 8.35
CA ILE A 102 -12.05 -6.16 9.06
C ILE A 102 -11.55 -7.45 9.70
N ALA A 103 -12.41 -8.19 10.40
CA ALA A 103 -12.05 -9.45 11.04
C ALA A 103 -11.53 -10.49 10.05
N LEU A 104 -12.25 -10.68 8.93
CA LEU A 104 -11.84 -11.61 7.88
C LEU A 104 -10.52 -11.18 7.22
N GLY A 105 -10.32 -9.89 7.01
CA GLY A 105 -9.08 -9.35 6.49
C GLY A 105 -7.89 -9.55 7.44
N LEU A 106 -8.08 -9.29 8.74
CA LEU A 106 -7.07 -9.55 9.77
C LEU A 106 -6.71 -11.03 9.84
N GLN A 107 -7.72 -11.90 9.84
CA GLN A 107 -7.51 -13.35 9.83
C GLN A 107 -6.68 -13.76 8.61
N TRP A 108 -7.02 -13.28 7.41
CA TRP A 108 -6.28 -13.60 6.20
C TRP A 108 -4.85 -13.07 6.20
N ILE A 109 -4.63 -11.86 6.71
CA ILE A 109 -3.30 -11.25 6.83
C ILE A 109 -2.42 -12.08 7.78
N ASN A 110 -2.98 -12.50 8.92
CA ASN A 110 -2.26 -13.28 9.93
C ASN A 110 -2.12 -14.78 9.55
N THR A 111 -2.91 -15.28 8.60
CA THR A 111 -2.88 -16.69 8.22
C THR A 111 -1.75 -16.98 7.21
N PRO A 112 -0.80 -17.89 7.53
CA PRO A 112 0.26 -18.30 6.60
C PRO A 112 -0.29 -18.88 5.30
N LYS A 113 0.43 -18.70 4.16
CA LYS A 113 -0.03 -19.10 2.81
C LYS A 113 -0.59 -20.53 2.74
N LYS A 114 0.07 -21.50 3.39
CA LYS A 114 -0.34 -22.92 3.44
C LYS A 114 -1.72 -23.17 4.08
N TYR A 115 -2.25 -22.22 4.85
CA TYR A 115 -3.52 -22.37 5.57
C TYR A 115 -4.63 -21.43 5.06
N LYS A 116 -4.35 -20.58 4.07
CA LYS A 116 -5.33 -19.60 3.57
C LYS A 116 -6.59 -20.21 2.97
N GLY A 117 -6.50 -21.43 2.43
CA GLY A 117 -7.67 -22.17 1.94
C GLY A 117 -8.63 -22.62 3.05
N LYS A 118 -8.20 -22.62 4.31
CA LYS A 118 -8.99 -23.05 5.48
C LYS A 118 -9.70 -21.90 6.19
N ILE A 119 -9.60 -20.67 5.69
CA ILE A 119 -10.25 -19.51 6.33
C ILE A 119 -11.76 -19.68 6.17
N PRO A 120 -12.51 -19.90 7.27
CA PRO A 120 -13.94 -20.13 7.20
C PRO A 120 -14.65 -18.89 6.65
N ALA A 121 -15.83 -19.09 6.06
CA ALA A 121 -16.79 -18.00 5.90
C ALA A 121 -17.11 -17.45 7.30
N VAL A 122 -17.39 -16.15 7.43
CA VAL A 122 -17.49 -15.42 8.72
C VAL A 122 -18.65 -15.90 9.62
N ASP A 123 -19.32 -17.00 9.26
CA ASP A 123 -20.58 -17.46 9.84
C ASP A 123 -20.40 -18.56 10.91
N ALA A 124 -19.23 -18.71 11.51
CA ALA A 124 -18.97 -19.74 12.54
C ALA A 124 -19.14 -19.28 14.00
N ALA A 125 -19.68 -18.08 14.23
CA ALA A 125 -20.09 -17.65 15.56
C ALA A 125 -21.49 -17.04 15.47
N SER A 126 -22.48 -17.91 15.69
CA SER A 126 -23.83 -17.53 16.13
C SER A 126 -23.78 -16.85 17.49
#